data_AF-S4R6P2-F1
#
_entry.id   AF-S4R6P2-F1
#
_cell.length_a   1.000
_cell.length_b   1.000
_cell.length_c   1.000
_cell.angle_alpha   90.00
_cell.angle_beta   90.00
_cell.angle_gamma   90.00
#
_symmetry.space_group_name_H-M   'P 1'
#
loop_
_entity.id
_entity.type
_entity.pdbx_description
1 polymer ?
#
loop_
_entity_poly.entity_id
_entity_poly.type
_entity_poly.pdbx_seq_one_letter_code
_entity_poly.pdbx_strand_id
1 'polypeptide(L)'
;RQEALFTGKVEPVSPPAAPMALTEDADTSPSKLSKEELLQSMDRVDREIAKVEQQIAKLRKKQQQLEEEAAKSPEPEKPVSPPPMESKHRSIVQIIYDENRKKAEAAHKILEGLGPKLELPLYNQPSDTVVYHENIKTNQIMRKKLILYFKRRNHARKQREQELCKRYDELMEDWEKKVERIENNPRRRAKEAKTREYYEKQFPEIRKQREQQERFQRVGQRGSGLPATVARSEHEMAEIIDGLSEQENNEKQMRQLAVIPPMLYDTEQRRVKFINRNGLIEDPVKLYRDRQLLNVWSDHEKELFKEKFIQHPKNFALIASYLDRK
;
A
#
# COMPACT_ATOMS: atom_id res chain seq x y z
N ARG A 1 -5.20 -42.25 35.02
CA ARG A 1 -5.31 -40.78 35.10
C ARG A 1 -4.94 -40.24 33.71
N GLN A 2 -5.90 -40.31 32.79
CA GLN A 2 -6.80 -39.21 32.39
C GLN A 2 -6.17 -38.36 31.28
N GLU A 3 -6.41 -38.79 30.05
CA GLU A 3 -6.26 -38.02 28.82
C GLU A 3 -7.56 -37.27 28.51
N ALA A 4 -7.50 -36.25 27.64
CA ALA A 4 -8.68 -35.73 26.96
C ALA A 4 -8.31 -35.12 25.59
N LEU A 5 -8.59 -35.84 24.51
CA LEU A 5 -8.84 -35.25 23.19
C LEU A 5 -10.28 -34.70 23.16
N PHE A 6 -10.56 -33.68 22.33
CA PHE A 6 -11.20 -33.90 21.01
C PHE A 6 -11.53 -32.56 20.31
N THR A 7 -11.73 -32.60 18.99
CA THR A 7 -12.09 -31.46 18.13
C THR A 7 -13.49 -31.61 17.55
N GLY A 8 -14.30 -30.53 17.47
CA GLY A 8 -15.38 -30.49 16.45
C GLY A 8 -16.67 -29.69 16.72
N LYS A 9 -16.73 -28.49 16.12
CA LYS A 9 -17.85 -27.94 15.30
C LYS A 9 -19.30 -27.78 15.84
N VAL A 10 -19.78 -26.51 15.81
CA VAL A 10 -21.17 -25.95 15.58
C VAL A 10 -22.32 -26.45 16.50
N GLU A 11 -23.41 -25.72 16.79
CA GLU A 11 -24.06 -24.54 16.18
C GLU A 11 -24.64 -23.55 17.28
N PRO A 12 -25.76 -22.75 17.18
CA PRO A 12 -25.64 -21.32 17.55
C PRO A 12 -26.74 -20.67 18.46
N VAL A 13 -26.62 -19.34 18.62
CA VAL A 13 -27.68 -18.31 18.90
C VAL A 13 -28.15 -18.01 20.35
N SER A 14 -27.72 -16.82 20.79
CA SER A 14 -28.36 -15.77 21.62
C SER A 14 -28.72 -15.96 23.12
N PRO A 15 -28.62 -14.88 23.94
CA PRO A 15 -28.58 -14.99 25.41
C PRO A 15 -29.75 -14.34 26.18
N PRO A 16 -30.04 -14.80 27.41
CA PRO A 16 -30.94 -14.11 28.34
C PRO A 16 -30.22 -13.37 29.50
N ALA A 17 -30.85 -12.27 29.94
CA ALA A 17 -30.97 -11.71 31.29
C ALA A 17 -29.76 -11.55 32.26
N ALA A 18 -29.68 -10.36 32.87
CA ALA A 18 -28.95 -10.08 34.11
C ALA A 18 -29.95 -9.79 35.27
N PRO A 19 -29.67 -10.15 36.54
CA PRO A 19 -30.60 -9.96 37.66
C PRO A 19 -30.17 -8.97 38.76
N MET A 20 -31.16 -8.29 39.38
CA MET A 20 -31.20 -7.77 40.77
C MET A 20 -30.18 -6.64 41.15
N ALA A 21 -30.34 -5.81 42.19
CA ALA A 21 -31.33 -5.57 43.25
C ALA A 21 -31.08 -4.13 43.84
N LEU A 22 -31.95 -3.44 44.59
CA LEU A 22 -33.36 -3.66 44.99
C LEU A 22 -34.02 -2.30 45.35
N THR A 23 -35.13 -2.34 46.10
CA THR A 23 -35.97 -1.25 46.68
C THR A 23 -36.84 -0.45 45.68
N GLU A 24 -38.08 -0.05 45.99
CA GLU A 24 -38.97 -0.37 47.15
C GLU A 24 -40.47 -0.28 46.77
N ASP A 25 -41.38 -0.26 47.76
CA ASP A 25 -42.85 -0.39 47.64
C ASP A 25 -43.55 0.57 46.65
N ALA A 26 -44.23 0.00 45.63
CA ALA A 26 -45.47 0.54 45.06
C ALA A 26 -46.26 -0.51 44.25
N ASP A 27 -47.54 -0.65 44.57
CA ASP A 27 -48.57 -1.42 43.86
C ASP A 27 -48.59 -1.16 42.33
N THR A 28 -48.33 -2.17 41.48
CA THR A 28 -48.59 -2.09 40.01
C THR A 28 -48.85 -3.46 39.36
N SER A 29 -50.02 -4.05 39.64
CA SER A 29 -50.68 -4.98 38.70
C SER A 29 -51.26 -4.19 37.50
N PRO A 30 -51.48 -4.79 36.31
CA PRO A 30 -51.30 -4.11 35.03
C PRO A 30 -52.26 -2.93 34.83
N SER A 31 -51.68 -1.78 34.49
CA SER A 31 -52.40 -0.52 34.27
C SER A 31 -53.48 -0.68 33.21
N LYS A 32 -54.73 -0.54 33.65
CA LYS A 32 -55.88 -0.29 32.77
C LYS A 32 -55.64 1.07 32.11
N LEU A 33 -55.11 1.07 30.88
CA LEU A 33 -55.12 2.28 30.06
C LEU A 33 -56.57 2.77 30.00
N SER A 34 -56.79 4.01 30.42
CA SER A 34 -58.10 4.62 30.42
C SER A 34 -58.66 4.62 29.00
N LYS A 35 -59.98 4.52 28.86
CA LYS A 35 -60.67 4.72 27.58
C LYS A 35 -60.24 6.06 26.95
N GLU A 36 -59.96 7.06 27.79
CA GLU A 36 -59.45 8.38 27.41
C GLU A 36 -58.04 8.34 26.80
N GLU A 37 -57.15 7.50 27.35
CA GLU A 37 -55.76 7.37 26.86
C GLU A 37 -55.70 6.62 25.52
N LEU A 38 -56.56 5.62 25.34
CA LEU A 38 -56.72 4.94 24.05
C LEU A 38 -57.28 5.89 22.97
N LEU A 39 -58.24 6.75 23.32
CA LEU A 39 -58.75 7.79 22.42
C LEU A 39 -57.67 8.82 22.06
N GLN A 40 -56.90 9.33 23.03
CA GLN A 40 -55.77 10.23 22.74
C GLN A 40 -54.67 9.58 21.88
N SER A 41 -54.43 8.28 22.06
CA SER A 41 -53.50 7.50 21.24
C SER A 41 -54.00 7.36 19.81
N MET A 42 -55.30 7.08 19.63
CA MET A 42 -55.95 7.03 18.31
C MET A 42 -55.89 8.39 17.61
N ASP A 43 -56.30 9.48 18.28
CA ASP A 43 -56.20 10.85 17.74
C ASP A 43 -54.75 11.22 17.36
N ARG A 44 -53.75 10.70 18.10
CA ARG A 44 -52.34 10.91 17.76
C ARG A 44 -51.95 10.17 16.48
N VAL A 45 -52.35 8.91 16.34
CA VAL A 45 -52.13 8.12 15.12
C VAL A 45 -52.84 8.77 13.93
N ASP A 46 -54.08 9.23 14.08
CA ASP A 46 -54.82 9.92 13.00
C ASP A 46 -54.14 11.23 12.57
N ARG A 47 -53.57 11.99 13.53
CA ARG A 47 -52.76 13.18 13.24
C ARG A 47 -51.41 12.85 12.58
N GLU A 48 -50.84 11.68 12.82
CA GLU A 48 -49.63 11.20 12.14
C GLU A 48 -49.97 10.69 10.72
N ILE A 49 -51.07 9.96 10.54
CA ILE A 49 -51.62 9.56 9.23
C ILE A 49 -51.86 10.80 8.36
N ALA A 50 -52.61 11.79 8.85
CA ALA A 50 -52.91 13.01 8.10
C ALA A 50 -51.63 13.78 7.67
N LYS A 51 -50.57 13.78 8.49
CA LYS A 51 -49.27 14.37 8.12
C LYS A 51 -48.57 13.58 7.02
N VAL A 52 -48.56 12.24 7.13
CA VAL A 52 -47.95 11.35 6.12
C VAL A 52 -48.72 11.44 4.80
N GLU A 53 -50.05 11.45 4.82
CA GLU A 53 -50.90 11.64 3.64
C GLU A 53 -50.67 13.00 2.98
N GLN A 54 -50.57 14.09 3.76
CA GLN A 54 -50.25 15.40 3.22
C GLN A 54 -48.83 15.45 2.60
N GLN A 55 -47.88 14.70 3.15
CA GLN A 55 -46.53 14.57 2.60
C GLN A 55 -46.52 13.73 1.31
N ILE A 56 -47.29 12.64 1.25
CA ILE A 56 -47.50 11.84 0.03
C ILE A 56 -48.17 12.68 -1.05
N ALA A 57 -49.19 13.49 -0.73
CA ALA A 57 -49.86 14.38 -1.66
C ALA A 57 -48.90 15.45 -2.24
N LYS A 58 -48.04 16.05 -1.41
CA LYS A 58 -46.98 16.97 -1.86
C LYS A 58 -45.98 16.28 -2.78
N LEU A 59 -45.55 15.06 -2.45
CA LEU A 59 -44.61 14.28 -3.27
C LEU A 59 -45.22 13.87 -4.61
N ARG A 60 -46.49 13.41 -4.65
CA ARG A 60 -47.21 13.10 -5.89
C ARG A 60 -47.40 14.34 -6.77
N LYS A 61 -47.74 15.50 -6.18
CA LYS A 61 -47.83 16.75 -6.95
C LYS A 61 -46.49 17.18 -7.52
N LYS A 62 -45.38 17.01 -6.78
CA LYS A 62 -44.03 17.26 -7.29
C LYS A 62 -43.63 16.25 -8.37
N GLN A 63 -44.01 14.99 -8.24
CA GLN A 63 -43.81 13.97 -9.27
C GLN A 63 -44.56 14.35 -10.57
N GLN A 64 -45.84 14.71 -10.48
CA GLN A 64 -46.61 15.19 -11.64
C GLN A 64 -45.99 16.43 -12.29
N GLN A 65 -45.47 17.40 -11.51
CA GLN A 65 -44.78 18.56 -12.07
C GLN A 65 -43.51 18.17 -12.84
N LEU A 66 -42.72 17.23 -12.31
CA LEU A 66 -41.52 16.72 -12.99
C LEU A 66 -41.86 15.86 -14.21
N GLU A 67 -42.96 15.09 -14.16
CA GLU A 67 -43.47 14.31 -15.30
C GLU A 67 -44.06 15.22 -16.39
N GLU A 68 -44.73 16.32 -16.03
CA GLU A 68 -45.26 17.32 -16.98
C GLU A 68 -44.15 18.19 -17.58
N GLU A 69 -43.10 18.50 -16.80
CA GLU A 69 -41.88 19.16 -17.26
C GLU A 69 -41.04 18.26 -18.18
N ALA A 70 -41.01 16.93 -17.92
CA ALA A 70 -40.37 15.94 -18.80
C ALA A 70 -41.21 15.54 -20.02
N ALA A 71 -42.55 15.56 -19.91
CA ALA A 71 -43.46 15.30 -21.02
C ALA A 71 -43.62 16.51 -21.95
N LYS A 72 -43.21 17.71 -21.51
CA LYS A 72 -42.82 18.79 -22.42
C LYS A 72 -41.58 18.38 -23.19
N SER A 73 -41.80 17.69 -24.32
CA SER A 73 -40.79 17.48 -25.34
C SER A 73 -40.08 18.80 -25.64
N PRO A 74 -38.73 18.82 -25.76
CA PRO A 74 -38.07 19.98 -26.33
C PRO A 74 -38.65 20.20 -27.73
N GLU A 75 -39.32 21.34 -27.91
CA GLU A 75 -39.91 21.70 -29.18
C GLU A 75 -38.77 21.74 -30.23
N PRO A 76 -38.88 21.06 -31.37
CA PRO A 76 -37.80 21.03 -32.34
C PRO A 76 -37.55 22.46 -32.80
N GLU A 77 -36.36 22.99 -32.50
CA GLU A 77 -35.97 24.34 -32.91
C GLU A 77 -36.12 24.44 -34.42
N LYS A 78 -37.15 25.19 -34.85
CA LYS A 78 -37.24 25.65 -36.25
C LYS A 78 -35.92 26.36 -36.56
N PRO A 79 -35.34 26.18 -37.76
CA PRO A 79 -34.09 26.83 -38.10
C PRO A 79 -34.29 28.34 -38.13
N VAL A 80 -33.97 28.99 -37.01
CA VAL A 80 -33.94 30.45 -36.90
C VAL A 80 -32.74 30.89 -37.73
N SER A 81 -33.03 31.34 -38.96
CA SER A 81 -32.12 32.19 -39.72
C SER A 81 -31.68 33.32 -38.78
N PRO A 82 -30.39 33.42 -38.40
CA PRO A 82 -29.98 34.38 -37.40
C PRO A 82 -30.24 35.79 -37.93
N PRO A 83 -30.97 36.65 -37.19
CA PRO A 83 -30.92 38.08 -37.48
C PRO A 83 -29.47 38.58 -37.30
N PRO A 84 -29.07 39.69 -37.93
CA PRO A 84 -27.70 40.19 -37.81
C PRO A 84 -27.35 40.48 -36.35
N MET A 85 -26.64 39.55 -35.71
CA MET A 85 -26.26 39.70 -34.30
C MET A 85 -25.13 40.71 -34.21
N GLU A 86 -25.46 41.89 -33.68
CA GLU A 86 -24.46 42.82 -33.14
C GLU A 86 -23.50 42.06 -32.23
N SER A 87 -22.20 42.26 -32.45
CA SER A 87 -21.13 41.47 -31.87
C SER A 87 -20.93 41.76 -30.38
N LYS A 88 -21.83 41.24 -29.53
CA LYS A 88 -21.63 41.19 -28.08
C LYS A 88 -20.39 40.36 -27.79
N HIS A 89 -19.45 40.92 -27.03
CA HIS A 89 -18.23 40.24 -26.61
C HIS A 89 -18.58 38.95 -25.85
N ARG A 90 -18.41 37.79 -26.50
CA ARG A 90 -18.56 36.49 -25.82
C ARG A 90 -17.49 36.37 -24.75
N SER A 91 -17.87 35.90 -23.56
CA SER A 91 -16.90 35.58 -22.51
C SER A 91 -15.92 34.52 -23.01
N ILE A 92 -14.63 34.67 -22.68
CA ILE A 92 -13.58 33.70 -23.06
C ILE A 92 -13.94 32.27 -22.65
N VAL A 93 -14.60 32.10 -21.51
CA VAL A 93 -15.10 30.81 -21.01
C VAL A 93 -16.14 30.21 -21.96
N GLN A 94 -17.05 31.05 -22.48
CA GLN A 94 -18.10 30.62 -23.41
C GLN A 94 -17.52 30.26 -24.78
N ILE A 95 -16.52 31.00 -25.26
CA ILE A 95 -15.76 30.67 -26.49
C ILE A 95 -15.09 29.29 -26.34
N ILE A 96 -14.43 29.04 -25.19
CA ILE A 96 -13.77 27.74 -24.91
C ILE A 96 -14.79 26.59 -24.87
N TYR A 97 -15.96 26.78 -24.25
CA TYR A 97 -17.01 25.74 -24.23
C TYR A 97 -17.62 25.50 -25.62
N ASP A 98 -17.89 26.55 -26.40
CA ASP A 98 -18.39 26.45 -27.78
C ASP A 98 -17.38 25.71 -28.69
N GLU A 99 -16.09 26.03 -28.56
CA GLU A 99 -15.02 25.40 -29.34
C GLU A 99 -14.78 23.94 -28.91
N ASN A 100 -14.82 23.66 -27.61
CA ASN A 100 -14.73 22.30 -27.09
C ASN A 100 -15.92 21.44 -27.51
N ARG A 101 -17.14 22.00 -27.55
CA ARG A 101 -18.33 21.30 -28.05
C ARG A 101 -18.14 20.89 -29.52
N LYS A 102 -17.74 21.82 -30.39
CA LYS A 102 -17.43 21.53 -31.80
C LYS A 102 -16.32 20.48 -31.98
N LYS A 103 -15.26 20.56 -31.18
CA LYS A 103 -14.15 19.58 -31.20
C LYS A 103 -14.61 18.19 -30.73
N ALA A 104 -15.45 18.11 -29.71
CA ALA A 104 -16.04 16.86 -29.23
C ALA A 104 -16.98 16.25 -30.28
N GLU A 105 -17.89 17.04 -30.87
CA GLU A 105 -18.77 16.60 -31.96
C GLU A 105 -17.96 16.05 -33.15
N ALA A 106 -16.90 16.74 -33.57
CA ALA A 106 -16.01 16.27 -34.63
C ALA A 106 -15.29 14.95 -34.27
N ALA A 107 -14.82 14.80 -33.03
CA ALA A 107 -14.21 13.56 -32.56
C ALA A 107 -15.21 12.40 -32.49
N HIS A 108 -16.44 12.64 -32.02
CA HIS A 108 -17.51 11.64 -32.01
C HIS A 108 -17.91 11.22 -33.43
N LYS A 109 -17.95 12.15 -34.39
CA LYS A 109 -18.25 11.85 -35.80
C LYS A 109 -17.23 10.90 -36.45
N ILE A 110 -15.96 10.95 -36.05
CA ILE A 110 -14.93 9.98 -36.50
C ILE A 110 -15.24 8.56 -35.99
N LEU A 111 -15.89 8.44 -34.83
CA LEU A 111 -16.20 7.17 -34.17
C LEU A 111 -17.62 6.64 -34.47
N GLU A 112 -18.46 7.40 -35.20
CA GLU A 112 -19.87 7.09 -35.44
C GLU A 112 -20.11 5.71 -36.10
N GLY A 113 -19.15 5.23 -36.90
CA GLY A 113 -19.19 3.91 -37.54
C GLY A 113 -18.53 2.76 -36.76
N LEU A 114 -17.95 3.03 -35.59
CA LEU A 114 -17.13 2.06 -34.83
C LEU A 114 -17.82 1.47 -33.60
N GLY A 115 -19.12 1.73 -33.41
CA GLY A 115 -19.89 1.18 -32.29
C GLY A 115 -21.39 1.46 -32.38
N PRO A 116 -22.16 1.07 -31.35
CA PRO A 116 -23.56 1.44 -31.21
C PRO A 116 -23.72 2.97 -31.19
N LYS A 117 -24.84 3.48 -31.73
CA LYS A 117 -25.18 4.90 -31.58
C LYS A 117 -25.43 5.20 -30.10
N LEU A 118 -24.58 6.06 -29.54
CA LEU A 118 -24.69 6.57 -28.18
C LEU A 118 -25.31 7.97 -28.22
N GLU A 119 -26.38 8.18 -27.48
CA GLU A 119 -26.94 9.50 -27.26
C GLU A 119 -26.03 10.29 -26.31
N LEU A 120 -25.78 11.57 -26.62
CA LEU A 120 -24.85 12.43 -25.88
C LEU A 120 -25.62 13.53 -25.15
N PRO A 121 -25.21 13.90 -23.91
CA PRO A 121 -24.07 13.40 -23.17
C PRO A 121 -24.30 12.00 -22.56
N LEU A 122 -23.26 11.15 -22.58
CA LEU A 122 -23.33 9.77 -22.06
C LEU A 122 -23.70 9.70 -20.56
N TYR A 123 -23.32 10.74 -19.80
CA TYR A 123 -23.75 11.02 -18.43
C TYR A 123 -23.49 12.51 -18.13
N ASN A 124 -24.22 13.10 -17.19
CA ASN A 124 -23.95 14.47 -16.71
C ASN A 124 -22.96 14.46 -15.55
N GLN A 125 -22.99 13.40 -14.74
CA GLN A 125 -22.05 13.07 -13.66
C GLN A 125 -21.80 11.55 -13.64
N PRO A 126 -20.62 11.06 -13.21
CA PRO A 126 -20.29 9.62 -13.28
C PRO A 126 -21.28 8.70 -12.56
N SER A 127 -21.99 9.21 -11.55
CA SER A 127 -23.03 8.50 -10.81
C SER A 127 -24.29 8.21 -11.61
N ASP A 128 -24.57 8.91 -12.71
CA ASP A 128 -25.75 8.63 -13.55
C ASP A 128 -25.64 7.27 -14.26
N THR A 129 -24.43 6.71 -14.34
CA THR A 129 -24.20 5.41 -14.98
C THR A 129 -24.70 4.24 -14.13
N VAL A 130 -25.29 3.23 -14.76
CA VAL A 130 -25.67 1.96 -14.10
C VAL A 130 -24.43 1.25 -13.53
N VAL A 131 -23.30 1.32 -14.26
CA VAL A 131 -22.01 0.70 -13.91
C VAL A 131 -21.45 1.25 -12.59
N TYR A 132 -21.65 2.54 -12.29
CA TYR A 132 -21.27 3.12 -11.00
C TYR A 132 -21.98 2.42 -9.82
N HIS A 133 -23.29 2.24 -9.94
CA HIS A 133 -24.11 1.58 -8.92
C HIS A 133 -23.81 0.07 -8.81
N GLU A 134 -23.57 -0.61 -9.92
CA GLU A 134 -23.14 -2.01 -9.95
C GLU A 134 -21.77 -2.21 -9.30
N ASN A 135 -20.82 -1.30 -9.54
CA ASN A 135 -19.51 -1.31 -8.89
C ASN A 135 -19.63 -1.11 -7.38
N ILE A 136 -20.51 -0.23 -6.90
CA ILE A 136 -20.78 -0.06 -5.46
C ILE A 136 -21.35 -1.35 -4.85
N LYS A 137 -22.39 -1.94 -5.46
CA LYS A 137 -22.99 -3.21 -4.99
C LYS A 137 -21.96 -4.35 -4.97
N THR A 138 -21.18 -4.47 -6.05
CA THR A 138 -20.10 -5.46 -6.18
C THR A 138 -19.02 -5.25 -5.12
N ASN A 139 -18.61 -4.00 -4.88
CA ASN A 139 -17.64 -3.67 -3.82
C ASN A 139 -18.16 -4.06 -2.43
N GLN A 140 -19.43 -3.76 -2.10
CA GLN A 140 -20.01 -4.14 -0.80
C GLN A 140 -19.97 -5.66 -0.55
N ILE A 141 -20.29 -6.46 -1.57
CA ILE A 141 -20.21 -7.94 -1.51
C ILE A 141 -18.75 -8.39 -1.40
N MET A 142 -17.87 -7.87 -2.26
CA MET A 142 -16.46 -8.25 -2.33
C MET A 142 -15.66 -7.82 -1.11
N ARG A 143 -16.01 -6.70 -0.45
CA ARG A 143 -15.33 -6.17 0.74
C ARG A 143 -15.25 -7.19 1.86
N LYS A 144 -16.34 -7.92 2.13
CA LYS A 144 -16.36 -9.01 3.14
C LYS A 144 -15.41 -10.16 2.76
N LYS A 145 -15.41 -10.56 1.48
CA LYS A 145 -14.50 -11.61 0.94
C LYS A 145 -13.03 -11.18 1.01
N LEU A 146 -12.72 -9.96 0.61
CA LEU A 146 -11.38 -9.38 0.64
C LEU A 146 -10.83 -9.25 2.08
N ILE A 147 -11.63 -8.75 3.02
CA ILE A 147 -11.24 -8.70 4.45
C ILE A 147 -10.88 -10.10 4.97
N LEU A 148 -11.71 -11.11 4.67
CA LEU A 148 -11.45 -12.48 5.10
C LEU A 148 -10.19 -13.06 4.44
N TYR A 149 -9.97 -12.80 3.15
CA TYR A 149 -8.77 -13.19 2.41
C TYR A 149 -7.50 -12.56 3.01
N PHE A 150 -7.50 -11.24 3.25
CA PHE A 150 -6.36 -10.56 3.85
C PHE A 150 -6.10 -11.01 5.30
N LYS A 151 -7.14 -11.29 6.09
CA LYS A 151 -6.97 -11.89 7.42
C LYS A 151 -6.28 -13.26 7.35
N ARG A 152 -6.73 -14.16 6.46
CA ARG A 152 -6.08 -15.48 6.26
C ARG A 152 -4.62 -15.34 5.80
N ARG A 153 -4.36 -14.49 4.80
CA ARG A 153 -3.01 -14.22 4.28
C ARG A 153 -2.08 -13.62 5.35
N ASN A 154 -2.59 -12.72 6.20
CA ASN A 154 -1.81 -12.15 7.30
C ASN A 154 -1.52 -13.19 8.38
N HIS A 155 -2.48 -14.08 8.69
CA HIS A 155 -2.28 -15.15 9.66
C HIS A 155 -1.22 -16.16 9.19
N ALA A 156 -1.31 -16.64 7.94
CA ALA A 156 -0.32 -17.54 7.36
C ALA A 156 1.08 -16.92 7.31
N ARG A 157 1.18 -15.62 6.96
CA ARG A 157 2.45 -14.87 7.03
C ARG A 157 3.01 -14.83 8.46
N LYS A 158 2.18 -14.53 9.47
CA LYS A 158 2.61 -14.49 10.87
C LYS A 158 3.05 -15.86 11.39
N GLN A 159 2.38 -16.94 11.00
CA GLN A 159 2.81 -18.31 11.32
C GLN A 159 4.20 -18.60 10.75
N ARG A 160 4.39 -18.33 9.45
CA ARG A 160 5.69 -18.52 8.78
C ARG A 160 6.80 -17.67 9.37
N GLU A 161 6.50 -16.43 9.78
CA GLU A 161 7.43 -15.55 10.49
C GLU A 161 7.85 -16.14 11.84
N GLN A 162 6.91 -16.68 12.62
CA GLN A 162 7.19 -17.37 13.88
C GLN A 162 8.02 -18.66 13.69
N GLU A 163 7.76 -19.42 12.63
CA GLU A 163 8.56 -20.59 12.25
C GLU A 163 9.99 -20.21 11.89
N LEU A 164 10.18 -19.11 11.15
CA LEU A 164 11.52 -18.60 10.82
C LEU A 164 12.29 -18.11 12.05
N CYS A 165 11.64 -17.42 12.99
CA CYS A 165 12.27 -17.02 14.25
C CYS A 165 12.75 -18.25 15.04
N LYS A 166 11.85 -19.22 15.29
CA LYS A 166 12.23 -20.47 15.99
C LYS A 166 13.38 -21.20 15.29
N ARG A 167 13.33 -21.29 13.97
CA ARG A 167 14.39 -21.96 13.19
C ARG A 167 15.70 -21.20 13.22
N TYR A 168 15.67 -19.87 13.32
CA TYR A 168 16.85 -19.05 13.55
C TYR A 168 17.44 -19.34 14.94
N ASP A 169 16.60 -19.38 16.00
CA ASP A 169 17.05 -19.66 17.37
C ASP A 169 17.75 -21.03 17.47
N GLU A 170 17.15 -22.08 16.89
CA GLU A 170 17.75 -23.42 16.77
C GLU A 170 19.11 -23.40 16.06
N LEU A 171 19.20 -22.71 14.92
CA LEU A 171 20.43 -22.63 14.13
C LEU A 171 21.52 -21.77 14.80
N MET A 172 21.12 -20.77 15.58
CA MET A 172 22.03 -19.99 16.40
C MET A 172 22.61 -20.83 17.53
N GLU A 173 21.79 -21.61 18.24
CA GLU A 173 22.26 -22.50 19.31
C GLU A 173 23.25 -23.56 18.76
N ASP A 174 22.96 -24.15 17.58
CA ASP A 174 23.87 -25.06 16.89
C ASP A 174 25.17 -24.37 16.43
N TRP A 175 25.09 -23.11 16.01
CA TRP A 175 26.26 -22.31 15.62
C TRP A 175 27.12 -21.95 16.83
N GLU A 176 26.52 -21.52 17.94
CA GLU A 176 27.21 -21.21 19.20
C GLU A 176 27.95 -22.43 19.74
N LYS A 177 27.29 -23.60 19.81
CA LYS A 177 27.94 -24.89 20.17
C LYS A 177 29.10 -25.23 19.24
N LYS A 178 29.01 -24.87 17.95
CA LYS A 178 30.08 -25.09 16.97
C LYS A 178 31.24 -24.12 17.18
N VAL A 179 30.96 -22.84 17.46
CA VAL A 179 31.96 -21.82 17.79
C VAL A 179 32.69 -22.23 19.08
N GLU A 180 31.95 -22.51 20.15
CA GLU A 180 32.52 -22.96 21.43
C GLU A 180 33.44 -24.18 21.24
N ARG A 181 33.00 -25.20 20.49
CA ARG A 181 33.82 -26.39 20.20
C ARG A 181 35.10 -26.06 19.41
N ILE A 182 35.03 -25.09 18.51
CA ILE A 182 36.17 -24.62 17.71
C ILE A 182 37.14 -23.81 18.57
N GLU A 183 36.64 -22.91 19.41
CA GLU A 183 37.44 -22.05 20.31
C GLU A 183 38.05 -22.85 21.45
N ASN A 184 37.33 -23.81 22.02
CA ASN A 184 37.86 -24.71 23.05
C ASN A 184 38.82 -25.78 22.51
N ASN A 185 39.00 -25.91 21.19
CA ASN A 185 39.92 -26.88 20.59
C ASN A 185 41.36 -26.67 21.12
N PRO A 186 41.97 -27.64 21.83
CA PRO A 186 43.29 -27.46 22.45
C PRO A 186 44.41 -27.13 21.46
N ARG A 187 44.37 -27.70 20.25
CA ARG A 187 45.36 -27.44 19.20
C ARG A 187 45.22 -26.02 18.63
N ARG A 188 43.99 -25.51 18.51
CA ARG A 188 43.73 -24.11 18.13
C ARG A 188 44.21 -23.16 19.22
N ARG A 189 43.77 -23.36 20.48
CA ARG A 189 44.18 -22.53 21.62
C ARG A 189 45.70 -22.48 21.80
N ALA A 190 46.39 -23.61 21.68
CA ALA A 190 47.86 -23.66 21.76
C ALA A 190 48.54 -22.91 20.60
N LYS A 191 47.98 -22.94 19.38
CA LYS A 191 48.49 -22.16 18.25
C LYS A 191 48.28 -20.66 18.48
N GLU A 192 47.07 -20.26 18.87
CA GLU A 192 46.74 -18.85 19.14
C GLU A 192 47.53 -18.29 20.33
N ALA A 193 47.76 -19.08 21.37
CA ALA A 193 48.62 -18.69 22.49
C ALA A 193 50.06 -18.42 22.04
N LYS A 194 50.65 -19.30 21.21
CA LYS A 194 51.99 -19.08 20.63
C LYS A 194 52.04 -17.85 19.72
N THR A 195 51.01 -17.64 18.89
CA THR A 195 50.91 -16.45 18.04
C THR A 195 50.81 -15.18 18.89
N ARG A 196 49.99 -15.19 19.95
CA ARG A 196 49.85 -14.07 20.90
C ARG A 196 51.17 -13.77 21.61
N GLU A 197 51.82 -14.79 22.17
CA GLU A 197 53.10 -14.65 22.88
C GLU A 197 54.20 -14.08 21.96
N TYR A 198 54.23 -14.51 20.69
CA TYR A 198 55.12 -13.93 19.69
C TYR A 198 54.87 -12.43 19.50
N TYR A 199 53.62 -12.00 19.28
CA TYR A 199 53.29 -10.59 19.12
C TYR A 199 53.52 -9.77 20.39
N GLU A 200 53.17 -10.28 21.58
CA GLU A 200 53.44 -9.62 22.87
C GLU A 200 54.94 -9.46 23.15
N LYS A 201 55.79 -10.34 22.60
CA LYS A 201 57.26 -10.22 22.67
C LYS A 201 57.83 -9.24 21.65
N GLN A 202 57.17 -9.01 20.51
CA GLN A 202 57.59 -8.01 19.52
C GLN A 202 57.04 -6.61 19.82
N PHE A 203 55.90 -6.51 20.51
CA PHE A 203 55.19 -5.27 20.81
C PHE A 203 54.75 -5.24 22.29
N PRO A 204 55.64 -4.83 23.23
CA PRO A 204 55.36 -4.78 24.66
C PRO A 204 54.12 -3.93 25.02
N GLU A 205 53.80 -2.93 24.22
CA GLU A 205 52.62 -2.05 24.38
C GLU A 205 51.31 -2.84 24.31
N ILE A 206 51.21 -3.82 23.39
CA ILE A 206 50.03 -4.68 23.23
C ILE A 206 49.81 -5.51 24.50
N ARG A 207 50.89 -6.04 25.08
CA ARG A 207 50.83 -6.78 26.34
C ARG A 207 50.38 -5.89 27.50
N LYS A 208 50.92 -4.68 27.61
CA LYS A 208 50.56 -3.71 28.65
C LYS A 208 49.08 -3.32 28.57
N GLN A 209 48.56 -3.09 27.36
CA GLN A 209 47.13 -2.83 27.13
C GLN A 209 46.25 -4.02 27.54
N ARG A 210 46.60 -5.27 27.15
CA ARG A 210 45.87 -6.47 27.58
C ARG A 210 45.87 -6.64 29.10
N GLU A 211 47.03 -6.53 29.75
CA GLU A 211 47.14 -6.69 31.20
C GLU A 211 46.34 -5.61 31.96
N GLN A 212 46.30 -4.37 31.45
CA GLN A 212 45.44 -3.29 31.96
C GLN A 212 43.95 -3.61 31.76
N GLN A 213 43.54 -4.04 30.57
CA GLN A 213 42.13 -4.32 30.26
C GLN A 213 41.60 -5.57 30.99
N GLU A 214 42.43 -6.60 31.17
CA GLU A 214 42.12 -7.75 32.04
C GLU A 214 42.09 -7.38 33.53
N ARG A 215 42.80 -6.32 33.97
CA ARG A 215 42.69 -5.79 35.34
C ARG A 215 41.31 -5.14 35.52
N PHE A 216 40.88 -4.30 34.57
CA PHE A 216 39.54 -3.68 34.58
C PHE A 216 38.41 -4.73 34.53
N GLN A 217 38.46 -5.71 33.62
CA GLN A 217 37.43 -6.76 33.55
C GLN A 217 37.34 -7.61 34.83
N ARG A 218 38.47 -7.95 35.46
CA ARG A 218 38.48 -8.70 36.74
C ARG A 218 37.94 -7.89 37.92
N VAL A 219 38.01 -6.55 37.86
CA VAL A 219 37.40 -5.66 38.84
C VAL A 219 35.88 -5.58 38.61
N GLY A 220 35.42 -5.44 37.34
CA GLY A 220 34.00 -5.42 36.99
C GLY A 220 33.24 -6.72 37.31
N GLN A 221 33.83 -7.89 37.06
CA GLN A 221 33.15 -9.19 37.27
C GLN A 221 33.00 -9.62 38.73
N ARG A 222 33.75 -9.05 39.68
CA ARG A 222 33.68 -9.43 41.10
C ARG A 222 32.63 -8.64 41.91
N GLY A 223 31.89 -7.74 41.26
CA GLY A 223 31.05 -6.72 41.91
C GLY A 223 29.56 -6.78 41.60
N SER A 224 28.92 -7.96 41.53
CA SER A 224 27.47 -8.09 41.30
C SER A 224 26.61 -7.68 42.50
N GLY A 225 26.90 -6.54 43.14
CA GLY A 225 26.20 -6.12 44.35
C GLY A 225 26.52 -4.75 44.95
N LEU A 226 27.64 -4.08 44.61
CA LEU A 226 27.94 -2.67 44.97
C LEU A 226 29.32 -2.28 44.36
N PRO A 227 29.45 -1.17 43.60
CA PRO A 227 30.76 -0.69 43.12
C PRO A 227 31.64 -0.11 44.24
N ALA A 228 31.04 0.25 45.38
CA ALA A 228 31.68 0.96 46.48
C ALA A 228 32.68 0.16 47.34
N THR A 229 32.78 -1.17 47.15
CA THR A 229 33.58 -2.06 48.03
C THR A 229 34.83 -2.66 47.38
N VAL A 230 35.07 -2.39 46.08
CA VAL A 230 36.22 -2.95 45.34
C VAL A 230 37.27 -1.90 45.00
N ALA A 231 36.85 -0.65 44.73
CA ALA A 231 37.77 0.47 44.50
C ALA A 231 38.47 0.87 45.81
N ARG A 232 39.81 0.94 45.80
CA ARG A 232 40.60 1.34 46.98
C ARG A 232 40.71 2.85 47.14
N SER A 233 40.24 3.61 46.15
CA SER A 233 40.15 5.07 46.17
C SER A 233 38.95 5.54 45.34
N GLU A 234 38.51 6.77 45.59
CA GLU A 234 37.50 7.46 44.79
C GLU A 234 37.91 7.58 43.31
N HIS A 235 39.21 7.68 43.03
CA HIS A 235 39.76 7.69 41.67
C HIS A 235 39.62 6.33 40.95
N GLU A 236 39.92 5.21 41.63
CA GLU A 236 39.66 3.88 41.05
C GLU A 236 38.15 3.67 40.80
N MET A 237 37.27 4.25 41.63
CA MET A 237 35.82 4.17 41.41
C MET A 237 35.38 4.95 40.16
N ALA A 238 35.94 6.15 39.95
CA ALA A 238 35.67 6.96 38.77
C ALA A 238 36.13 6.27 37.47
N GLU A 239 37.33 5.68 37.43
CA GLU A 239 37.82 4.93 36.26
C GLU A 239 36.93 3.72 35.92
N ILE A 240 36.41 3.00 36.94
CA ILE A 240 35.50 1.87 36.72
C ILE A 240 34.16 2.35 36.11
N ILE A 241 33.61 3.46 36.59
CA ILE A 241 32.35 4.03 36.09
C ILE A 241 32.53 4.52 34.65
N ASP A 242 33.62 5.23 34.36
CA ASP A 242 33.90 5.77 33.02
C ASP A 242 34.14 4.63 32.02
N GLY A 243 34.93 3.61 32.37
CA GLY A 243 35.16 2.44 31.52
C GLY A 243 33.90 1.59 31.25
N LEU A 244 32.97 1.48 32.21
CA LEU A 244 31.67 0.84 31.99
C LEU A 244 30.76 1.68 31.07
N SER A 245 30.77 3.00 31.26
CA SER A 245 30.05 3.96 30.41
C SER A 245 30.58 3.93 28.96
N GLU A 246 31.91 3.92 28.79
CA GLU A 246 32.58 3.81 27.49
C GLU A 246 32.23 2.48 26.81
N GLN A 247 32.27 1.35 27.53
CA GLN A 247 31.87 0.05 26.99
C GLN A 247 30.40 0.06 26.52
N GLU A 248 29.47 0.54 27.35
CA GLU A 248 28.04 0.58 27.00
C GLU A 248 27.79 1.49 25.78
N ASN A 249 28.49 2.63 25.72
CA ASN A 249 28.38 3.58 24.61
C ASN A 249 28.97 3.01 23.31
N ASN A 250 30.08 2.28 23.39
CA ASN A 250 30.67 1.56 22.26
C ASN A 250 29.74 0.45 21.75
N GLU A 251 29.15 -0.36 22.65
CA GLU A 251 28.14 -1.36 22.28
C GLU A 251 26.90 -0.74 21.62
N LYS A 252 26.42 0.42 22.12
CA LYS A 252 25.33 1.18 21.49
C LYS A 252 25.73 1.65 20.09
N GLN A 253 26.94 2.19 19.92
CA GLN A 253 27.46 2.64 18.62
C GLN A 253 27.58 1.47 17.63
N MET A 254 28.12 0.33 18.06
CA MET A 254 28.22 -0.88 17.24
C MET A 254 26.86 -1.41 16.80
N ARG A 255 25.84 -1.38 17.69
CA ARG A 255 24.45 -1.73 17.34
C ARG A 255 23.81 -0.73 16.37
N GLN A 256 24.16 0.55 16.44
CA GLN A 256 23.68 1.57 15.48
C GLN A 256 24.33 1.42 14.09
N LEU A 257 25.60 1.01 14.02
CA LEU A 257 26.31 0.76 12.77
C LEU A 257 25.85 -0.54 12.07
N ALA A 258 25.30 -1.48 12.82
CA ALA A 258 24.79 -2.75 12.30
C ALA A 258 23.39 -2.59 11.64
N VAL A 259 23.37 -2.36 10.33
CA VAL A 259 22.12 -2.39 9.54
C VAL A 259 21.58 -3.82 9.47
N ILE A 260 20.54 -4.12 10.25
CA ILE A 260 19.81 -5.39 10.17
C ILE A 260 18.98 -5.41 8.87
N PRO A 261 19.24 -6.33 7.92
CA PRO A 261 18.45 -6.39 6.70
C PRO A 261 17.00 -6.81 7.00
N PRO A 262 16.00 -6.24 6.30
CA PRO A 262 14.61 -6.67 6.46
C PRO A 262 14.45 -8.14 6.04
N MET A 263 13.56 -8.85 6.73
CA MET A 263 13.29 -10.27 6.44
C MET A 263 12.93 -10.48 4.97
N LEU A 264 13.68 -11.37 4.31
CA LEU A 264 13.47 -11.65 2.90
C LEU A 264 12.07 -12.21 2.64
N TYR A 265 11.37 -11.63 1.67
CA TYR A 265 10.07 -12.10 1.22
C TYR A 265 10.06 -13.59 0.86
N ASP A 266 8.95 -14.25 1.09
CA ASP A 266 8.73 -15.64 0.69
C ASP A 266 8.41 -15.78 -0.81
N THR A 267 8.30 -17.02 -1.29
CA THR A 267 8.01 -17.30 -2.71
C THR A 267 6.66 -16.72 -3.17
N GLU A 268 5.67 -16.69 -2.28
CA GLU A 268 4.32 -16.15 -2.55
C GLU A 268 4.34 -14.62 -2.70
N GLN A 269 5.09 -13.94 -1.83
CA GLN A 269 5.32 -12.49 -1.87
C GLN A 269 6.17 -12.10 -3.08
N ARG A 270 7.24 -12.86 -3.39
CA ARG A 270 8.11 -12.63 -4.57
C ARG A 270 7.40 -12.87 -5.90
N ARG A 271 6.33 -13.68 -5.93
CA ARG A 271 5.49 -13.85 -7.13
C ARG A 271 4.74 -12.57 -7.51
N VAL A 272 4.37 -11.73 -6.53
CA VAL A 272 3.66 -10.47 -6.80
C VAL A 272 4.66 -9.41 -7.26
N LYS A 273 5.03 -9.48 -8.55
CA LYS A 273 5.87 -8.47 -9.21
C LYS A 273 5.01 -7.35 -9.78
N PHE A 274 5.48 -6.11 -9.66
CA PHE A 274 4.95 -5.00 -10.44
C PHE A 274 5.37 -5.17 -11.91
N ILE A 275 4.42 -5.51 -12.77
CA ILE A 275 4.66 -5.61 -14.22
C ILE A 275 4.63 -4.19 -14.79
N ASN A 276 5.79 -3.55 -14.84
CA ASN A 276 5.90 -2.24 -15.45
C ASN A 276 5.81 -2.36 -16.98
N ARG A 277 4.76 -1.78 -17.58
CA ARG A 277 4.53 -1.77 -19.03
C ARG A 277 5.22 -0.59 -19.75
N ASN A 278 6.05 0.19 -19.05
CA ASN A 278 6.67 1.42 -19.55
C ASN A 278 7.82 1.25 -20.56
N GLY A 279 7.84 0.18 -21.36
CA GLY A 279 8.88 -0.07 -22.36
C GLY A 279 10.13 -0.77 -21.83
N LEU A 280 9.98 -1.75 -20.94
CA LEU A 280 11.07 -2.67 -20.58
C LEU A 280 11.60 -3.37 -21.84
N ILE A 281 12.89 -3.18 -22.13
CA ILE A 281 13.60 -3.90 -23.18
C ILE A 281 14.29 -5.11 -22.52
N GLU A 282 13.71 -6.30 -22.66
CA GLU A 282 14.20 -7.53 -22.01
C GLU A 282 15.58 -7.97 -22.53
N ASP A 283 15.85 -7.77 -23.83
CA ASP A 283 17.17 -7.96 -24.44
C ASP A 283 17.54 -6.75 -25.32
N PRO A 284 18.32 -5.79 -24.78
CA PRO A 284 18.80 -4.63 -25.53
C PRO A 284 19.71 -4.99 -26.71
N VAL A 285 20.45 -6.10 -26.64
CA VAL A 285 21.39 -6.53 -27.69
C VAL A 285 20.63 -7.10 -28.87
N LYS A 286 19.62 -7.94 -28.63
CA LYS A 286 18.72 -8.43 -29.68
C LYS A 286 17.98 -7.27 -30.34
N LEU A 287 17.38 -6.36 -29.58
CA LEU A 287 16.67 -5.21 -30.15
C LEU A 287 17.60 -4.31 -31.00
N TYR A 288 18.86 -4.13 -30.59
CA TYR A 288 19.84 -3.40 -31.40
C TYR A 288 20.20 -4.13 -32.71
N ARG A 289 20.37 -5.47 -32.68
CA ARG A 289 20.62 -6.28 -33.88
C ARG A 289 19.44 -6.28 -34.83
N ASP A 290 18.22 -6.46 -34.32
CA ASP A 290 17.00 -6.43 -35.12
C ASP A 290 16.81 -5.06 -35.80
N ARG A 291 17.23 -3.96 -35.16
CA ARG A 291 17.25 -2.63 -35.78
C ARG A 291 18.23 -2.48 -36.95
N GLN A 292 19.34 -3.24 -36.99
CA GLN A 292 20.24 -3.24 -38.15
C GLN A 292 19.58 -3.88 -39.39
N LEU A 293 18.60 -4.78 -39.18
CA LEU A 293 17.86 -5.45 -40.26
C LEU A 293 16.67 -4.62 -40.78
N LEU A 294 16.26 -3.57 -40.07
CA LEU A 294 15.17 -2.67 -40.50
C LEU A 294 15.59 -1.69 -41.59
N ASN A 295 16.86 -1.28 -41.64
CA ASN A 295 17.37 -0.32 -42.62
C ASN A 295 18.55 -0.91 -43.42
N VAL A 296 18.26 -1.93 -44.21
CA VAL A 296 19.24 -2.54 -45.12
C VAL A 296 19.48 -1.61 -46.32
N TRP A 297 20.75 -1.34 -46.60
CA TRP A 297 21.20 -0.58 -47.78
C TRP A 297 21.66 -1.54 -48.87
N SER A 298 21.01 -1.49 -50.02
CA SER A 298 21.50 -2.09 -51.27
C SER A 298 22.76 -1.36 -51.77
N ASP A 299 23.56 -2.02 -52.60
CA ASP A 299 24.80 -1.41 -53.11
C ASP A 299 24.53 -0.23 -54.05
N HIS A 300 23.40 -0.26 -54.78
CA HIS A 300 22.93 0.87 -55.57
C HIS A 300 22.57 2.10 -54.70
N GLU A 301 21.84 1.91 -53.60
CA GLU A 301 21.55 3.02 -52.67
C GLU A 301 22.82 3.62 -52.05
N LYS A 302 23.85 2.79 -51.76
CA LYS A 302 25.15 3.26 -51.25
C LYS A 302 25.90 4.09 -52.30
N GLU A 303 25.91 3.62 -53.55
CA GLU A 303 26.58 4.32 -54.66
C GLU A 303 25.90 5.65 -54.97
N LEU A 304 24.57 5.66 -55.06
CA LEU A 304 23.78 6.87 -55.25
C LEU A 304 23.95 7.87 -54.09
N PHE A 305 23.94 7.39 -52.84
CA PHE A 305 24.25 8.23 -51.68
C PHE A 305 25.65 8.85 -51.78
N LYS A 306 26.67 8.06 -52.18
CA LYS A 306 28.04 8.55 -52.34
C LYS A 306 28.14 9.60 -53.46
N GLU A 307 27.50 9.37 -54.60
CA GLU A 307 27.45 10.32 -55.72
C GLU A 307 26.81 11.65 -55.29
N LYS A 308 25.62 11.58 -54.67
CA LYS A 308 24.89 12.78 -54.22
C LYS A 308 25.55 13.47 -53.04
N PHE A 309 26.27 12.75 -52.17
CA PHE A 309 27.07 13.35 -51.11
C PHE A 309 28.29 14.13 -51.64
N ILE A 310 28.91 13.69 -52.73
CA ILE A 310 29.98 14.45 -53.39
C ILE A 310 29.43 15.74 -54.02
N GLN A 311 28.23 15.67 -54.63
CA GLN A 311 27.55 16.84 -55.23
C GLN A 311 27.01 17.82 -54.16
N HIS A 312 26.51 17.30 -53.03
CA HIS A 312 25.81 18.05 -51.99
C HIS A 312 26.30 17.65 -50.58
N PRO A 313 27.53 18.04 -50.20
CA PRO A 313 28.15 17.57 -48.96
C PRO A 313 27.32 17.92 -47.73
N LYS A 314 27.00 16.88 -46.94
CA LYS A 314 26.21 16.94 -45.68
C LYS A 314 24.74 17.42 -45.83
N ASN A 315 24.20 17.59 -47.03
CA ASN A 315 22.78 17.92 -47.23
C ASN A 315 21.91 16.64 -47.25
N PHE A 316 21.75 16.01 -46.09
CA PHE A 316 21.08 14.71 -46.00
C PHE A 316 19.61 14.73 -46.42
N ALA A 317 18.89 15.84 -46.22
CA ALA A 317 17.50 15.96 -46.65
C ALA A 317 17.36 15.92 -48.18
N LEU A 318 18.25 16.61 -48.90
CA LEU A 318 18.28 16.56 -50.37
C LEU A 318 18.76 15.19 -50.88
N ILE A 319 19.75 14.57 -50.22
CA ILE A 319 20.22 13.22 -50.60
C ILE A 319 19.13 12.17 -50.40
N ALA A 320 18.38 12.23 -49.29
CA ALA A 320 17.27 11.33 -49.00
C ALA A 320 16.14 11.42 -50.04
N SER A 321 15.91 12.59 -50.66
CA SER A 321 14.90 12.74 -51.72
C SER A 321 15.21 11.97 -53.01
N TYR A 322 16.43 11.43 -53.15
CA TYR A 322 16.83 10.51 -54.23
C TYR A 322 16.80 9.02 -53.81
N LEU A 323 16.38 8.72 -52.57
CA LEU A 323 16.40 7.38 -51.99
C LEU A 323 15.01 7.03 -51.42
N ASP A 324 14.11 6.52 -52.28
CA ASP A 324 12.69 6.23 -51.99
C ASP A 324 12.41 5.39 -50.73
N ARG A 325 13.42 4.77 -50.13
CA ARG A 325 13.34 3.82 -49.00
C ARG A 325 14.34 4.12 -47.88
N LYS A 326 14.78 5.37 -47.70
CA LYS A 326 15.79 5.78 -46.70
C LYS A 326 15.45 7.06 -45.93
#